data_AF-A0A2C8F744-F1
#
_entry.id   AF-A0A2C8F744-F1
#
_cell.length_a   1.000
_cell.length_b   1.000
_cell.length_c   1.000
_cell.angle_alpha   90.00
_cell.angle_beta   90.00
_cell.angle_gamma   90.00
#
_symmetry.space_group_name_H-M   'P 1'
#
loop_
_entity.id
_entity.type
_entity.pdbx_description
1 polymer ?
#
loop_
_entity_poly.entity_id
_entity_poly.type
_entity_poly.pdbx_seq_one_letter_code
_entity_poly.pdbx_strand_id
1 'polypeptide(L)'
;MTQEHSAVDAGARTIVSATLLRWLACSMIFSHHYLKSIGQISNYGLSPIIAIGIFCLLAGAFSQSRINDTVGWLRKKIFRILVPAWIIGIPMLVLNMVVQAKPKGFFSVVMELIGLQFFVTPLFEATWFVTLILGLYLAVFLSGLAKTGRLAILALLCLMLYLVMNTWGTLEYLLGGKLAFWIIAFFMGYMLSNQTKNGLRAVDRWLNSRLAHRSYPAIPPIPDVTYYFYLVHPPVLYLLSRAAHFSPETCFFWGVFVSMTASFVVEKVDVSIQSRVSR
;
A
#
# COMPACT_ATOMS: atom_id res chain seq x y z
N MET A 1 28.57 -20.71 13.80
CA MET A 1 27.47 -21.45 13.14
C MET A 1 26.12 -21.33 13.85
N THR A 2 26.04 -21.35 15.18
CA THR A 2 24.75 -21.28 15.93
C THR A 2 24.04 -19.92 15.88
N GLN A 3 24.76 -18.80 15.94
CA GLN A 3 24.15 -17.45 15.85
C GLN A 3 23.64 -17.09 14.45
N GLU A 4 24.20 -17.70 13.42
CA GLU A 4 23.80 -17.44 12.03
C GLU A 4 22.49 -18.15 11.72
N HIS A 5 22.33 -19.39 12.22
CA HIS A 5 21.07 -20.11 12.15
C HIS A 5 19.93 -19.43 12.92
N SER A 6 20.18 -18.88 14.12
CA SER A 6 19.13 -18.20 14.89
C SER A 6 18.67 -16.87 14.25
N ALA A 7 19.59 -16.13 13.64
CA ALA A 7 19.26 -14.91 12.89
C ALA A 7 18.49 -15.22 11.59
N VAL A 8 18.77 -16.37 10.97
CA VAL A 8 18.07 -16.87 9.79
C VAL A 8 16.61 -17.21 10.11
N ASP A 9 16.39 -17.95 11.19
CA ASP A 9 15.05 -18.33 11.63
C ASP A 9 14.22 -17.11 12.04
N ALA A 10 14.84 -16.10 12.64
CA ALA A 10 14.17 -14.88 13.09
C ALA A 10 13.60 -14.04 11.93
N GLY A 11 14.34 -13.84 10.84
CA GLY A 11 13.80 -13.05 9.73
C GLY A 11 12.86 -13.85 8.82
N ALA A 12 12.98 -15.18 8.73
CA ALA A 12 11.99 -16.02 8.03
C ALA A 12 10.62 -15.90 8.73
N ARG A 13 10.61 -15.96 10.07
CA ARG A 13 9.41 -15.66 10.88
C ARG A 13 8.89 -14.25 10.62
N THR A 14 9.77 -13.25 10.54
CA THR A 14 9.38 -11.85 10.28
C THR A 14 8.67 -11.68 8.93
N ILE A 15 9.16 -12.34 7.87
CA ILE A 15 8.53 -12.29 6.53
C ILE A 15 7.16 -12.96 6.56
N VAL A 16 7.05 -14.15 7.16
CA VAL A 16 5.77 -14.87 7.27
C VAL A 16 4.76 -14.05 8.07
N SER A 17 5.16 -13.50 9.22
CA SER A 17 4.30 -12.65 10.05
C SER A 17 3.84 -11.39 9.29
N ALA A 18 4.74 -10.75 8.53
CA ALA A 18 4.38 -9.59 7.72
C ALA A 18 3.35 -9.94 6.62
N THR A 19 3.52 -11.08 5.96
CA THR A 19 2.57 -11.53 4.93
C THR A 19 1.20 -11.85 5.53
N LEU A 20 1.14 -12.53 6.67
CA LEU A 20 -0.11 -12.80 7.38
C LEU A 20 -0.82 -11.51 7.79
N LEU A 21 -0.08 -10.53 8.30
CA LEU A 21 -0.62 -9.22 8.65
C LEU A 21 -1.18 -8.46 7.44
N ARG A 22 -0.54 -8.56 6.26
CA ARG A 22 -1.08 -7.97 5.02
C ARG A 22 -2.38 -8.63 4.61
N TRP A 23 -2.45 -9.96 4.64
CA TRP A 23 -3.68 -10.69 4.33
C TRP A 23 -4.80 -10.35 5.30
N LEU A 24 -4.51 -10.29 6.60
CA LEU A 24 -5.47 -9.84 7.60
C LEU A 24 -6.00 -8.44 7.27
N ALA A 25 -5.10 -7.48 7.01
CA ALA A 25 -5.49 -6.11 6.66
C ALA A 25 -6.29 -6.04 5.34
N CYS A 26 -5.89 -6.79 4.31
CA CYS A 26 -6.64 -6.91 3.06
C CYS A 26 -8.05 -7.44 3.29
N SER A 27 -8.20 -8.52 4.08
CA SER A 27 -9.51 -9.12 4.39
C SER A 27 -10.41 -8.17 5.17
N MET A 28 -9.84 -7.39 6.09
CA MET A 28 -10.56 -6.36 6.85
C MET A 28 -11.08 -5.24 5.93
N ILE A 29 -10.25 -4.73 5.01
CA ILE A 29 -10.64 -3.69 4.04
C ILE A 29 -11.67 -4.24 3.05
N PHE A 30 -11.45 -5.45 2.52
CA PHE A 30 -12.39 -6.11 1.63
C PHE A 30 -13.75 -6.27 2.29
N SER A 31 -13.80 -6.80 3.51
CA SER A 31 -15.05 -6.99 4.25
C SER A 31 -15.77 -5.66 4.48
N HIS A 32 -15.02 -4.60 4.79
CA HIS A 32 -15.59 -3.27 4.92
C HIS A 32 -16.19 -2.77 3.60
N HIS A 33 -15.45 -2.82 2.49
CA HIS A 33 -15.97 -2.39 1.19
C HIS A 33 -17.14 -3.25 0.70
N TYR A 34 -17.11 -4.55 0.97
CA TYR A 34 -18.21 -5.46 0.68
C TYR A 34 -19.47 -5.03 1.44
N LEU A 35 -19.40 -4.94 2.77
CA LEU A 35 -20.54 -4.53 3.61
C LEU A 35 -21.06 -3.13 3.22
N LYS A 36 -20.16 -2.21 2.88
CA LYS A 36 -20.54 -0.88 2.38
C LYS A 36 -21.24 -0.97 1.01
N SER A 37 -20.75 -1.81 0.11
CA SER A 37 -21.31 -1.95 -1.24
C SER A 37 -22.75 -2.44 -1.24
N ILE A 38 -23.09 -3.34 -0.30
CA ILE A 38 -24.45 -3.86 -0.06
C ILE A 38 -25.28 -3.02 0.93
N GLY A 39 -24.76 -1.87 1.40
CA GLY A 39 -25.49 -0.92 2.24
C GLY A 39 -25.63 -1.32 3.72
N GLN A 40 -24.89 -2.30 4.21
CA GLN A 40 -24.98 -2.80 5.60
C GLN A 40 -24.23 -1.93 6.61
N ILE A 41 -23.21 -1.18 6.17
CA ILE A 41 -22.45 -0.28 7.03
C ILE A 41 -22.25 1.09 6.38
N SER A 42 -22.08 2.11 7.21
CA SER A 42 -21.68 3.44 6.77
C SER A 42 -20.18 3.51 6.49
N ASN A 43 -19.71 4.68 6.04
CA ASN A 43 -18.30 4.94 5.71
C ASN A 43 -17.32 4.81 6.90
N TYR A 44 -17.81 4.53 8.12
CA TYR A 44 -17.04 4.72 9.35
C TYR A 44 -17.03 3.45 10.21
N GLY A 45 -16.06 2.57 9.94
CA GLY A 45 -15.79 1.41 10.77
C GLY A 45 -14.41 1.49 11.45
N LEU A 46 -14.28 0.83 12.60
CA LEU A 46 -12.98 0.62 13.26
C LEU A 46 -12.05 -0.27 12.41
N SER A 47 -12.63 -1.21 11.66
CA SER A 47 -11.91 -2.19 10.84
C SER A 47 -10.96 -1.54 9.80
N PRO A 48 -11.41 -0.60 8.94
CA PRO A 48 -10.50 0.12 8.04
C PRO A 48 -9.36 0.87 8.74
N ILE A 49 -9.62 1.46 9.91
CA ILE A 49 -8.63 2.23 10.65
C ILE A 49 -7.47 1.32 11.07
N ILE A 50 -7.80 0.17 11.65
CA ILE A 50 -6.81 -0.83 12.08
C ILE A 50 -6.08 -1.41 10.86
N ALA A 51 -6.81 -1.78 9.81
CA ALA A 51 -6.21 -2.38 8.62
C ALA A 51 -5.21 -1.45 7.92
N ILE A 52 -5.57 -0.17 7.76
CA ILE A 52 -4.68 0.85 7.20
C ILE A 52 -3.49 1.10 8.15
N GLY A 53 -3.71 1.08 9.47
CA GLY A 53 -2.65 1.13 10.47
C GLY A 53 -1.64 -0.02 10.32
N ILE A 54 -2.11 -1.25 10.07
CA ILE A 54 -1.25 -2.41 9.78
C ILE A 54 -0.44 -2.17 8.50
N PHE A 55 -1.05 -1.69 7.42
CA PHE A 55 -0.32 -1.38 6.19
C PHE A 55 0.73 -0.29 6.40
N CYS A 56 0.40 0.78 7.12
CA CYS A 56 1.33 1.86 7.48
C CYS A 56 2.49 1.31 8.32
N LEU A 57 2.21 0.51 9.36
CA LEU A 57 3.21 -0.14 10.21
C LEU A 57 4.19 -0.97 9.39
N LEU A 58 3.68 -1.82 8.50
CA LEU A 58 4.52 -2.65 7.64
C LEU A 58 5.29 -1.79 6.62
N ALA A 59 4.66 -0.78 6.02
CA ALA A 59 5.33 0.13 5.09
C ALA A 59 6.50 0.86 5.74
N GLY A 60 6.34 1.28 7.00
CA GLY A 60 7.39 1.85 7.83
C GLY A 60 8.51 0.86 8.14
N ALA A 61 8.15 -0.36 8.57
CA ALA A 61 9.13 -1.42 8.86
C ALA A 61 9.98 -1.79 7.63
N PHE A 62 9.39 -1.80 6.44
CA PHE A 62 10.11 -2.08 5.18
C PHE A 62 10.65 -0.83 4.45
N SER A 63 10.69 0.33 5.11
CA SER A 63 11.25 1.55 4.51
C SER A 63 12.78 1.63 4.68
N GLN A 64 13.39 0.80 5.53
CA GLN A 64 14.83 0.79 5.79
C GLN A 64 15.66 0.04 4.73
N SER A 65 15.71 0.55 3.51
CA SER A 65 16.67 0.10 2.50
C SER A 65 17.78 1.15 2.35
N ARG A 66 19.04 0.68 2.44
CA ARG A 66 20.35 1.36 2.29
C ARG A 66 20.29 2.89 2.03
N ILE A 67 20.58 3.66 3.08
CA ILE A 67 20.72 5.14 3.08
C ILE A 67 21.83 5.64 2.12
N ASN A 68 22.63 4.74 1.54
CA ASN A 68 23.70 5.13 0.62
C ASN A 68 23.18 5.70 -0.71
N ASP A 69 21.94 5.37 -1.13
CA ASP A 69 21.28 5.93 -2.30
C ASP A 69 19.82 6.31 -1.99
N THR A 70 19.65 7.47 -1.34
CA THR A 70 18.35 7.98 -0.91
C THR A 70 17.42 8.28 -2.11
N VAL A 71 17.96 8.75 -3.23
CA VAL A 71 17.18 9.10 -4.43
C VAL A 71 16.71 7.85 -5.16
N GLY A 72 17.60 6.89 -5.41
CA GLY A 72 17.21 5.61 -6.01
C GLY A 72 16.25 4.82 -5.14
N TRP A 73 16.39 4.93 -3.80
CA TRP A 73 15.42 4.39 -2.85
C TRP A 73 14.02 4.96 -3.06
N LEU A 74 13.86 6.29 -3.07
CA LEU A 74 12.56 6.94 -3.22
C LEU A 74 11.96 6.63 -4.60
N ARG A 75 12.77 6.74 -5.66
CA ARG A 75 12.37 6.40 -7.03
C ARG A 75 11.80 4.98 -7.09
N LYS A 76 12.52 3.99 -6.54
CA LYS A 76 12.07 2.60 -6.52
C LYS A 76 10.74 2.43 -5.78
N LYS A 77 10.54 3.12 -4.65
CA LYS A 77 9.27 3.08 -3.89
C LYS A 77 8.12 3.72 -4.66
N ILE A 78 8.35 4.89 -5.28
CA ILE A 78 7.35 5.58 -6.11
C ILE A 78 6.89 4.66 -7.25
N PHE A 79 7.81 4.12 -8.05
CA PHE A 79 7.44 3.28 -9.19
C PHE A 79 6.76 1.96 -8.78
N ARG A 80 7.16 1.36 -7.66
CA ARG A 80 6.53 0.14 -7.14
C ARG A 80 5.07 0.36 -6.70
N ILE A 81 4.71 1.58 -6.32
CA ILE A 81 3.34 1.94 -5.92
C ILE A 81 2.56 2.44 -7.15
N LEU A 82 3.12 3.38 -7.89
CA LEU A 82 2.41 4.04 -8.98
C LEU A 82 2.17 3.13 -10.18
N VAL A 83 3.09 2.23 -10.54
CA VAL A 83 2.90 1.39 -11.74
C VAL A 83 1.68 0.45 -11.59
N PRO A 84 1.53 -0.33 -10.50
CA PRO A 84 0.29 -1.09 -10.29
C PRO A 84 -0.96 -0.21 -10.24
N ALA A 85 -0.87 0.97 -9.60
CA ALA A 85 -1.96 1.93 -9.56
C ALA A 85 -2.33 2.45 -10.96
N TRP A 86 -1.37 2.61 -11.87
CA TRP A 86 -1.60 3.03 -13.26
C TRP A 86 -2.22 1.93 -14.11
N ILE A 87 -1.78 0.68 -13.95
CA ILE A 87 -2.34 -0.46 -14.68
C ILE A 87 -3.86 -0.54 -14.46
N ILE A 88 -4.34 -0.20 -13.26
CA ILE A 88 -5.76 -0.21 -12.92
C ILE A 88 -6.39 1.16 -13.17
N GLY A 89 -5.72 2.24 -12.76
CA GLY A 89 -6.23 3.60 -12.79
C GLY A 89 -6.43 4.16 -14.19
N ILE A 90 -5.52 3.89 -15.13
CA ILE A 90 -5.62 4.41 -16.51
C ILE A 90 -6.83 3.83 -17.25
N PRO A 91 -7.04 2.50 -17.32
CA PRO A 91 -8.25 1.95 -17.95
C PRO A 91 -9.54 2.49 -17.34
N MET A 92 -9.55 2.65 -16.02
CA MET A 92 -10.71 3.18 -15.32
C MET A 92 -10.95 4.67 -15.57
N LEU A 93 -9.88 5.48 -15.69
CA LEU A 93 -9.97 6.88 -16.11
C LEU A 93 -10.54 6.99 -17.53
N VAL A 94 -10.08 6.14 -18.45
CA VAL A 94 -10.60 6.07 -19.82
C VAL A 94 -12.08 5.68 -19.81
N LEU A 95 -12.46 4.64 -19.06
CA LEU A 95 -13.86 4.24 -18.93
C LEU A 95 -14.72 5.38 -18.36
N ASN A 96 -14.21 6.09 -17.36
CA ASN A 96 -14.90 7.23 -16.77
C ASN A 96 -15.02 8.42 -17.75
N MET A 97 -14.08 8.63 -18.66
CA MET A 97 -14.20 9.63 -19.72
C MET A 97 -15.32 9.27 -20.71
N VAL A 98 -15.51 7.98 -21.00
CA VAL A 98 -16.57 7.48 -21.90
C VAL A 98 -17.94 7.53 -21.22
N VAL A 99 -18.03 7.01 -19.99
CA VAL A 99 -19.30 6.87 -19.25
C VAL A 99 -19.72 8.17 -18.55
N GLN A 100 -18.77 9.08 -18.31
CA GLN A 100 -18.96 10.35 -17.58
C GLN A 100 -19.52 10.18 -16.16
N ALA A 101 -19.22 9.05 -15.49
CA ALA A 101 -19.73 8.75 -14.15
C ALA A 101 -19.26 9.76 -13.08
N LYS A 102 -18.01 10.23 -13.17
CA LYS A 102 -17.43 11.29 -12.34
C LYS A 102 -16.59 12.21 -13.23
N PRO A 103 -17.15 13.29 -13.82
CA PRO A 103 -16.40 14.17 -14.70
C PRO A 103 -15.14 14.73 -14.01
N LYS A 104 -14.01 14.67 -14.71
CA LYS A 104 -12.71 15.15 -14.21
C LYS A 104 -12.07 16.09 -15.20
N GLY A 105 -11.62 17.24 -14.70
CA GLY A 105 -10.77 18.13 -15.48
C GLY A 105 -9.36 17.55 -15.63
N PHE A 106 -8.62 18.07 -16.61
CA PHE A 106 -7.24 17.67 -16.91
C PHE A 106 -6.34 17.67 -15.67
N PHE A 107 -6.41 18.74 -14.86
CA PHE A 107 -5.64 18.86 -13.62
C PHE A 107 -5.92 17.72 -12.62
N SER A 108 -7.19 17.32 -12.48
CA SER A 108 -7.58 16.22 -11.59
C SER A 108 -7.06 14.87 -12.07
N VAL A 109 -7.02 14.65 -13.39
CA VAL A 109 -6.44 13.45 -13.99
C VAL A 109 -4.94 13.40 -13.73
N VAL A 110 -4.23 14.50 -13.95
CA VAL A 110 -2.78 14.59 -13.70
C VAL A 110 -2.46 14.29 -12.24
N MET A 111 -3.16 14.94 -11.30
CA MET A 111 -2.97 14.72 -9.85
C MET A 111 -3.22 13.27 -9.45
N GLU A 112 -4.19 12.61 -10.07
CA GLU A 112 -4.47 11.19 -9.82
C GLU A 112 -3.39 10.27 -10.37
N LEU A 113 -2.80 10.59 -11.53
CA LEU A 113 -1.70 9.81 -12.09
C LEU A 113 -0.43 9.96 -11.26
N ILE A 114 -0.13 11.12 -10.70
CA ILE A 114 1.11 11.30 -9.90
C ILE A 114 0.97 10.87 -8.44
N GLY A 115 -0.18 10.30 -8.04
CA GLY A 115 -0.39 9.83 -6.66
C GLY A 115 -0.75 10.93 -5.66
N LEU A 116 -1.24 12.08 -6.13
CA LEU A 116 -1.62 13.24 -5.31
C LEU A 116 -3.15 13.38 -5.18
N GLN A 117 -3.83 12.26 -4.95
CA GLN A 117 -5.29 12.17 -4.86
C GLN A 117 -5.90 12.89 -3.65
N PHE A 118 -5.13 13.30 -2.63
CA PHE A 118 -5.68 14.15 -1.55
C PHE A 118 -6.08 15.56 -2.02
N PHE A 119 -5.51 16.04 -3.12
CA PHE A 119 -5.76 17.40 -3.60
C PHE A 119 -6.92 17.50 -4.59
N VAL A 120 -7.52 16.37 -4.96
CA VAL A 120 -8.56 16.28 -6.00
C VAL A 120 -9.59 15.23 -5.61
N THR A 121 -10.81 15.29 -6.15
CA THR A 121 -11.80 14.24 -5.91
C THR A 121 -11.29 12.91 -6.51
N PRO A 122 -11.02 11.86 -5.71
CA PRO A 122 -10.46 10.62 -6.25
C PRO A 122 -11.49 9.88 -7.10
N LEU A 123 -11.05 9.21 -8.17
CA LEU A 123 -11.97 8.41 -8.98
C LEU A 123 -12.42 7.19 -8.15
N PHE A 124 -11.48 6.61 -7.41
CA PHE A 124 -11.66 5.48 -6.51
C PHE A 124 -11.32 5.81 -5.07
N GLU A 125 -12.13 5.36 -4.12
CA GLU A 125 -11.88 5.59 -2.70
C GLU A 125 -10.58 4.94 -2.20
N ALA A 126 -9.99 3.97 -2.90
CA ALA A 126 -8.73 3.36 -2.48
C ALA A 126 -7.48 4.17 -2.86
N THR A 127 -7.58 5.20 -3.71
CA THR A 127 -6.39 5.89 -4.22
C THR A 127 -5.82 6.92 -3.26
N TRP A 128 -6.59 7.44 -2.28
CA TRP A 128 -6.02 8.39 -1.30
C TRP A 128 -4.94 7.75 -0.43
N PHE A 129 -5.00 6.43 -0.21
CA PHE A 129 -3.97 5.68 0.51
C PHE A 129 -2.62 5.71 -0.21
N VAL A 130 -2.63 5.78 -1.55
CA VAL A 130 -1.41 5.98 -2.35
C VAL A 130 -0.75 7.30 -1.98
N THR A 131 -1.50 8.40 -1.92
CA THR A 131 -0.96 9.70 -1.49
C THR A 131 -0.39 9.65 -0.08
N LEU A 132 -1.10 9.02 0.86
CA LEU A 132 -0.63 8.86 2.23
C LEU A 132 0.74 8.16 2.29
N ILE A 133 0.87 6.99 1.65
CA ILE A 133 2.12 6.22 1.69
C ILE A 133 3.26 6.94 0.95
N LEU A 134 2.98 7.57 -0.19
CA LEU A 134 3.99 8.34 -0.92
C LEU A 134 4.48 9.54 -0.08
N GLY A 135 3.59 10.23 0.62
CA GLY A 135 3.95 11.30 1.55
C GLY A 135 4.81 10.82 2.71
N LEU A 136 4.47 9.66 3.30
CA LEU A 136 5.28 9.04 4.36
C LEU A 136 6.67 8.60 3.86
N TYR A 137 6.77 8.08 2.64
CA TYR A 137 8.08 7.78 2.04
C TYR A 137 8.87 9.03 1.70
N LEU A 138 8.23 10.11 1.24
CA LEU A 138 8.88 11.39 1.07
C LEU A 138 9.41 11.93 2.41
N ALA A 139 8.70 11.69 3.53
CA ALA A 139 9.18 12.04 4.88
C ALA A 139 10.47 11.31 5.23
N VAL A 140 10.53 10.01 4.99
CA VAL A 140 11.75 9.22 5.22
C VAL A 140 12.88 9.69 4.30
N PHE A 141 12.60 9.96 3.03
CA PHE A 141 13.57 10.51 2.08
C PHE A 141 14.17 11.83 2.57
N LEU A 142 13.33 12.80 2.92
CA LEU A 142 13.76 14.13 3.40
C LEU A 142 14.50 14.02 4.74
N SER A 143 14.12 13.07 5.60
CA SER A 143 14.86 12.78 6.84
C SER A 143 16.28 12.26 6.59
N GLY A 144 16.48 11.53 5.50
CA GLY A 144 17.80 11.03 5.08
C GLY A 144 18.68 12.12 4.49
N LEU A 145 18.09 13.17 3.89
CA LEU A 145 18.82 14.32 3.35
C LEU A 145 19.23 15.32 4.45
N ALA A 146 18.38 15.50 5.48
CA ALA A 146 18.67 16.40 6.58
C ALA A 146 19.69 15.78 7.55
N LYS A 147 20.85 16.45 7.74
CA LYS A 147 21.84 16.07 8.77
C LYS A 147 21.23 16.01 10.19
N THR A 148 20.15 16.75 10.42
CA THR A 148 19.30 16.76 11.61
C THR A 148 17.98 16.02 11.33
N GLY A 149 18.07 14.73 10.98
CA GLY A 149 16.94 13.91 10.50
C GLY A 149 15.67 13.88 11.38
N ARG A 150 15.74 14.28 12.65
CA ARG A 150 14.57 14.38 13.55
C ARG A 150 13.69 15.62 13.30
N LEU A 151 14.28 16.76 12.95
CA LEU A 151 13.57 18.01 12.69
C LEU A 151 12.84 17.98 11.34
N ALA A 152 13.42 17.33 10.33
CA ALA A 152 12.77 17.16 9.02
C ALA A 152 11.57 16.21 9.09
N ILE A 153 11.66 15.12 9.87
CA ILE A 153 10.52 14.22 10.14
C ILE A 153 9.40 15.00 10.84
N LEU A 154 9.74 15.76 11.88
CA LEU A 154 8.77 16.55 12.64
C LEU A 154 8.13 17.64 11.78
N ALA A 155 8.92 18.37 10.99
CA ALA A 155 8.42 19.39 10.08
C ALA A 155 7.51 18.81 8.99
N LEU A 156 7.83 17.62 8.46
CA LEU A 156 6.95 16.97 7.48
C LEU A 156 5.68 16.40 8.10
N LEU A 157 5.77 15.87 9.33
CA LEU A 157 4.60 15.49 10.14
C LEU A 157 3.69 16.70 10.35
N CYS A 158 4.25 17.85 10.76
CA CYS A 158 3.51 19.10 10.92
C CYS A 158 2.94 19.62 9.61
N LEU A 159 3.66 19.52 8.49
CA LEU A 159 3.19 19.91 7.17
C LEU A 159 2.07 19.00 6.65
N MET A 160 2.20 17.69 6.83
CA MET A 160 1.14 16.73 6.45
C MET A 160 -0.10 16.93 7.33
N LEU A 161 0.07 17.16 8.64
CA LEU A 161 -1.04 17.52 9.53
C LEU A 161 -1.70 18.84 9.07
N TYR A 162 -0.90 19.87 8.76
CA TYR A 162 -1.39 21.17 8.30
C TYR A 162 -2.15 21.09 6.96
N LEU A 163 -1.58 20.42 5.95
CA LEU A 163 -2.20 20.27 4.63
C LEU A 163 -3.54 19.55 4.74
N VAL A 164 -3.58 18.51 5.56
CA VAL A 164 -4.81 17.74 5.76
C VAL A 164 -5.81 18.59 6.54
N MET A 165 -5.38 19.41 7.51
CA MET A 165 -6.21 20.40 8.21
C MET A 165 -6.72 21.58 7.35
N ASN A 166 -6.18 21.83 6.16
CA ASN A 166 -6.52 23.02 5.38
C ASN A 166 -7.24 22.71 4.04
N THR A 167 -7.32 21.43 3.64
CA THR A 167 -8.13 21.00 2.49
C THR A 167 -9.59 20.72 2.89
N TRP A 168 -10.41 21.77 2.83
CA TRP A 168 -11.88 21.82 2.66
C TRP A 168 -12.77 20.82 3.44
N GLY A 169 -13.52 21.33 4.43
CA GLY A 169 -14.94 21.02 4.72
C GLY A 169 -15.34 19.62 5.21
N THR A 170 -14.48 18.61 5.08
CA THR A 170 -14.66 17.23 5.59
C THR A 170 -13.77 16.95 6.81
N LEU A 171 -13.22 18.03 7.37
CA LEU A 171 -12.19 18.06 8.40
C LEU A 171 -12.63 17.53 9.77
N GLU A 172 -13.90 17.72 10.17
CA GLU A 172 -14.41 17.10 11.41
C GLU A 172 -14.46 15.57 11.31
N TYR A 173 -14.51 15.01 10.10
CA TYR A 173 -14.80 13.60 9.88
C TYR A 173 -13.54 12.70 9.74
N LEU A 174 -12.39 13.31 9.45
CA LEU A 174 -11.12 12.59 9.17
C LEU A 174 -9.97 12.88 10.15
N LEU A 175 -9.98 13.97 10.94
CA LEU A 175 -8.73 14.71 11.17
C LEU A 175 -8.23 14.96 12.60
N GLY A 176 -8.78 14.34 13.63
CA GLY A 176 -8.11 14.33 14.94
C GLY A 176 -7.17 13.14 15.10
N GLY A 177 -7.77 11.94 15.15
CA GLY A 177 -7.07 10.74 15.64
C GLY A 177 -6.64 9.74 14.57
N LYS A 178 -7.37 9.58 13.46
CA LYS A 178 -7.16 8.45 12.53
C LYS A 178 -5.89 8.61 11.68
N LEU A 179 -5.72 9.80 11.08
CA LEU A 179 -4.50 10.11 10.33
C LEU A 179 -3.27 10.08 11.24
N ALA A 180 -3.37 10.69 12.42
CA ALA A 180 -2.31 10.65 13.42
C ALA A 180 -1.95 9.21 13.78
N PHE A 181 -2.95 8.34 14.01
CA PHE A 181 -2.75 6.92 14.26
C PHE A 181 -1.99 6.22 13.12
N TRP A 182 -2.35 6.45 11.85
CA TRP A 182 -1.66 5.85 10.70
C TRP A 182 -0.22 6.34 10.56
N ILE A 183 0.02 7.63 10.78
CA ILE A 183 1.37 8.20 10.75
C ILE A 183 2.21 7.62 11.91
N ILE A 184 1.65 7.56 13.12
CA ILE A 184 2.29 6.95 14.29
C ILE A 184 2.61 5.48 14.01
N ALA A 185 1.66 4.71 13.45
CA ALA A 185 1.88 3.32 13.08
C ALA A 185 3.05 3.18 12.10
N PHE A 186 3.11 4.02 11.07
CA PHE A 186 4.23 4.04 10.13
C PHE A 186 5.58 4.29 10.82
N PHE A 187 5.69 5.35 11.61
CA PHE A 187 6.96 5.67 12.28
C PHE A 187 7.32 4.65 13.36
N MET A 188 6.34 4.05 14.04
CA MET A 188 6.56 2.92 14.95
C MET A 188 7.20 1.75 14.20
N GLY A 189 6.68 1.40 13.03
CA GLY A 189 7.25 0.36 12.17
C GLY A 189 8.66 0.69 11.72
N TYR A 190 8.88 1.94 11.29
CA TYR A 190 10.20 2.44 10.96
C TYR A 190 11.18 2.34 12.13
N MET A 191 10.77 2.65 13.37
CA MET A 191 11.62 2.53 14.55
C MET A 191 11.92 1.06 14.92
N LEU A 192 10.92 0.17 14.85
CA LEU A 192 11.08 -1.25 15.15
C LEU A 192 12.07 -1.94 14.19
N SER A 193 12.07 -1.55 12.91
CA SER A 193 13.07 -2.04 11.95
C SER A 193 14.50 -1.61 12.29
N ASN A 194 14.68 -0.45 12.95
CA ASN A 194 16.02 0.05 13.29
C ASN A 194 16.67 -0.81 14.37
N GLN A 195 15.87 -1.41 15.24
CA GLN A 195 16.31 -2.29 16.32
C GLN A 195 16.62 -3.71 15.84
N THR A 196 16.03 -4.15 14.72
CA THR A 196 16.09 -5.53 14.21
C THR A 196 17.02 -5.72 13.00
N LYS A 197 17.83 -4.70 12.65
CA LYS A 197 18.73 -4.64 11.48
C LYS A 197 19.60 -5.87 11.25
N ASN A 198 19.97 -6.60 12.31
CA ASN A 198 20.86 -7.76 12.19
C ASN A 198 20.12 -9.04 11.75
N GLY A 199 18.84 -9.20 12.12
CA GLY A 199 18.04 -10.38 11.78
C GLY A 199 17.63 -10.41 10.30
N LEU A 200 17.01 -9.34 9.80
CA LEU A 200 16.57 -9.25 8.40
C LEU A 200 17.74 -9.34 7.41
N ARG A 201 18.91 -8.78 7.74
CA ARG A 201 20.13 -8.88 6.92
C ARG A 201 20.74 -10.28 6.89
N ALA A 202 20.55 -11.08 7.94
CA ALA A 202 20.99 -12.47 7.95
C ALA A 202 20.10 -13.33 7.03
N VAL A 203 18.78 -13.08 7.05
CA VAL A 203 17.82 -13.79 6.17
C VAL A 203 18.00 -13.44 4.72
N ASP A 204 18.15 -12.16 4.40
CA ASP A 204 18.37 -11.71 3.03
C ASP A 204 19.69 -12.29 2.45
N ARG A 205 20.75 -12.36 3.27
CA ARG A 205 22.01 -13.02 2.89
C ARG A 205 21.86 -14.54 2.74
N TRP A 206 21.11 -15.18 3.63
CA TRP A 206 20.87 -16.62 3.59
C TRP A 206 19.98 -17.05 2.41
N LEU A 207 18.93 -16.29 2.11
CA LEU A 207 18.07 -16.52 0.94
C LEU A 207 18.91 -16.41 -0.34
N ASN A 208 19.71 -15.34 -0.47
CA ASN A 208 20.58 -15.16 -1.62
C ASN A 208 21.67 -16.24 -1.71
N SER A 209 22.24 -16.71 -0.59
CA SER A 209 23.28 -17.74 -0.61
C SER A 209 22.74 -19.16 -0.86
N ARG A 210 21.51 -19.47 -0.41
CA ARG A 210 20.87 -20.77 -0.67
C ARG A 210 20.24 -20.89 -2.05
N LEU A 211 19.66 -19.80 -2.57
CA LEU A 211 19.12 -19.75 -3.93
C LEU A 211 20.22 -19.81 -5.00
N ALA A 212 21.47 -19.45 -4.65
CA ALA A 212 22.60 -19.54 -5.57
C ALA A 212 23.10 -20.98 -5.83
N HIS A 213 22.78 -21.97 -4.97
CA HIS A 213 23.43 -23.28 -5.03
C HIS A 213 22.55 -24.53 -4.90
N ARG A 214 21.24 -24.45 -4.59
CA ARG A 214 20.39 -25.66 -4.53
C ARG A 214 18.96 -25.47 -5.01
N SER A 215 18.54 -26.36 -5.92
CA SER A 215 17.18 -26.60 -6.41
C SER A 215 16.26 -27.22 -5.35
N TYR A 216 16.08 -26.58 -4.20
CA TYR A 216 14.92 -26.90 -3.34
C TYR A 216 13.68 -26.19 -3.92
N PRO A 217 12.47 -26.75 -3.78
CA PRO A 217 11.27 -25.98 -4.02
C PRO A 217 11.31 -24.83 -3.02
N ALA A 218 11.60 -23.62 -3.50
CA ALA A 218 11.44 -22.42 -2.72
C ALA A 218 10.06 -22.53 -2.07
N ILE A 219 9.93 -22.30 -0.76
CA ILE A 219 8.64 -21.89 -0.22
C ILE A 219 8.25 -20.76 -1.16
N PRO A 220 7.24 -20.94 -2.02
CA PRO A 220 6.97 -19.95 -3.04
C PRO A 220 6.76 -18.66 -2.25
N PRO A 221 7.52 -17.58 -2.53
CA PRO A 221 7.23 -16.32 -1.89
C PRO A 221 5.74 -16.14 -2.12
N ILE A 222 4.95 -16.11 -1.03
CA ILE A 222 3.52 -15.91 -1.14
C ILE A 222 3.42 -14.65 -1.98
N PRO A 223 2.90 -14.76 -3.22
CA PRO A 223 3.00 -13.66 -4.16
C PRO A 223 2.37 -12.47 -3.46
N ASP A 224 3.06 -11.33 -3.48
CA ASP A 224 2.67 -10.15 -2.72
C ASP A 224 1.51 -9.45 -3.45
N VAL A 225 0.47 -10.23 -3.77
CA VAL A 225 -0.75 -9.85 -4.47
C VAL A 225 -1.60 -8.93 -3.62
N THR A 226 -1.29 -8.78 -2.33
CA THR A 226 -2.07 -7.99 -1.36
C THR A 226 -2.26 -6.54 -1.82
N TYR A 227 -1.23 -5.90 -2.37
CA TYR A 227 -1.33 -4.54 -2.89
C TYR A 227 -2.22 -4.46 -4.13
N TYR A 228 -2.07 -5.41 -5.06
CA TYR A 228 -2.89 -5.49 -6.27
C TYR A 228 -4.35 -5.77 -5.91
N PHE A 229 -4.59 -6.67 -4.96
CA PHE A 229 -5.91 -6.98 -4.43
C PHE A 229 -6.53 -5.75 -3.78
N TYR A 230 -5.76 -5.00 -2.99
CA TYR A 230 -6.20 -3.72 -2.42
C TYR A 230 -6.68 -2.74 -3.50
N LEU A 231 -5.98 -2.65 -4.64
CA LEU A 231 -6.35 -1.75 -5.73
C LEU A 231 -7.55 -2.25 -6.56
N VAL A 232 -7.66 -3.56 -6.78
CA VAL A 232 -8.66 -4.15 -7.68
C VAL A 232 -10.01 -4.41 -7.01
N HIS A 233 -10.05 -4.75 -5.72
CA HIS A 233 -11.30 -5.16 -5.10
C HIS A 233 -12.39 -4.08 -5.05
N PRO A 234 -12.10 -2.77 -4.86
CA PRO A 234 -13.16 -1.77 -4.84
C PRO A 234 -13.93 -1.66 -6.16
N PRO A 235 -13.28 -1.52 -7.35
CA PRO A 235 -14.04 -1.47 -8.60
C PRO A 235 -14.73 -2.80 -8.93
N VAL A 236 -14.15 -3.95 -8.56
CA VAL A 236 -14.82 -5.26 -8.73
C VAL A 236 -16.11 -5.34 -7.90
N LEU A 237 -16.05 -5.00 -6.61
CA LEU A 237 -17.23 -4.99 -5.75
C LEU A 237 -18.28 -3.99 -6.22
N TYR A 238 -17.85 -2.82 -6.70
CA TYR A 238 -18.76 -1.85 -7.30
C TYR A 238 -19.48 -2.42 -8.52
N LEU A 239 -18.75 -3.04 -9.45
CA LEU A 239 -19.34 -3.64 -10.65
C LEU A 239 -20.35 -4.74 -10.29
N LEU A 240 -19.99 -5.66 -9.40
CA LEU A 240 -20.86 -6.79 -9.03
C LEU A 240 -22.12 -6.33 -8.29
N SER A 241 -21.98 -5.45 -7.30
CA SER A 241 -23.11 -5.03 -6.44
C SER A 241 -23.97 -3.93 -7.06
N ARG A 242 -23.38 -2.97 -7.79
CA ARG A 242 -24.10 -1.80 -8.30
C ARG A 242 -24.44 -1.89 -9.78
N ALA A 243 -23.57 -2.45 -10.61
CA ALA A 243 -23.83 -2.53 -12.04
C ALA A 243 -24.54 -3.83 -12.45
N ALA A 244 -24.14 -4.98 -11.87
CA ALA A 244 -24.71 -6.29 -12.19
C ALA A 244 -25.86 -6.71 -11.24
N HIS A 245 -26.09 -5.98 -10.15
CA HIS A 245 -27.14 -6.26 -9.16
C HIS A 245 -27.13 -7.70 -8.62
N PHE A 246 -25.95 -8.27 -8.41
CA PHE A 246 -25.82 -9.63 -7.85
C PHE A 246 -26.30 -9.69 -6.38
N SER A 247 -26.76 -10.88 -5.95
CA SER A 247 -27.11 -11.11 -4.54
C SER A 247 -25.89 -10.85 -3.63
N PRO A 248 -26.07 -10.52 -2.34
CA PRO A 248 -24.95 -10.30 -1.41
C PRO A 248 -23.94 -11.46 -1.38
N GLU A 249 -24.43 -12.70 -1.30
CA GLU A 249 -23.59 -13.90 -1.27
C GLU A 249 -22.79 -14.03 -2.57
N THR A 250 -23.46 -13.82 -3.70
CA THR A 250 -22.85 -13.85 -5.04
C THR A 250 -21.79 -12.76 -5.17
N CYS A 251 -22.07 -11.53 -4.69
CA CYS A 251 -21.12 -10.42 -4.63
C CYS A 251 -19.89 -10.75 -3.78
N PHE A 252 -20.07 -11.46 -2.66
CA PHE A 252 -18.95 -11.85 -1.80
C PHE A 252 -18.05 -12.87 -2.51
N PHE A 253 -18.61 -14.00 -2.97
CA PHE A 253 -17.82 -15.07 -3.59
C PHE A 253 -17.16 -14.63 -4.88
N TRP A 254 -17.91 -14.01 -5.80
CA TRP A 254 -17.34 -13.49 -7.04
C TRP A 254 -16.45 -12.28 -6.80
N GLY A 255 -16.76 -11.46 -5.78
CA GLY A 255 -15.91 -10.34 -5.40
C GLY A 255 -14.53 -10.79 -4.99
N VAL A 256 -14.41 -11.81 -4.13
CA VAL A 256 -13.12 -12.40 -3.76
C VAL A 256 -12.44 -13.03 -4.98
N PHE A 257 -13.16 -13.90 -5.71
CA PHE A 257 -12.59 -14.67 -6.81
C PHE A 257 -12.08 -13.79 -7.96
N VAL A 258 -12.89 -12.83 -8.42
CA VAL A 258 -12.52 -11.91 -9.52
C VAL A 258 -11.42 -10.98 -9.06
N SER A 259 -11.49 -10.43 -7.85
CA SER A 259 -10.43 -9.54 -7.33
C SER A 259 -9.10 -10.28 -7.23
N MET A 260 -9.10 -11.51 -6.73
CA MET A 260 -7.90 -12.34 -6.65
C MET A 260 -7.32 -12.65 -8.03
N THR A 261 -8.16 -13.09 -8.96
CA THR A 261 -7.74 -13.44 -10.33
C THR A 261 -7.15 -12.23 -11.04
N ALA A 262 -7.84 -11.09 -10.98
CA ALA A 262 -7.36 -9.85 -11.57
C ALA A 262 -6.07 -9.35 -10.87
N SER A 263 -5.91 -9.56 -9.56
CA SER A 263 -4.67 -9.22 -8.85
C SER A 263 -3.46 -9.98 -9.39
N PHE A 264 -3.60 -11.27 -9.68
CA PHE A 264 -2.54 -12.06 -10.32
C PHE A 264 -2.20 -11.55 -11.72
N VAL A 265 -3.22 -11.17 -12.50
CA VAL A 265 -3.00 -10.59 -13.84
C VAL A 265 -2.23 -9.29 -13.73
N VAL A 266 -2.65 -8.38 -12.85
CA VAL A 266 -1.97 -7.09 -12.65
C VAL A 266 -0.54 -7.30 -12.15
N GLU A 267 -0.31 -8.25 -11.24
CA GLU A 267 1.05 -8.61 -10.78
C GLU A 267 1.95 -9.04 -11.94
N LYS A 268 1.47 -9.91 -12.83
CA LYS A 268 2.25 -10.34 -14.00
C LYS A 268 2.58 -9.19 -14.95
N VAL A 269 1.62 -8.28 -15.15
CA VAL A 269 1.83 -7.08 -15.97
C VAL A 269 2.85 -6.15 -15.32
N ASP A 270 2.73 -5.87 -14.02
CA ASP A 270 3.70 -5.04 -13.29
C ASP A 270 5.11 -5.64 -13.33
N VAL A 271 5.27 -6.92 -12.99
CA VAL A 271 6.58 -7.61 -13.04
C VAL A 271 7.21 -7.49 -14.43
N SER A 272 6.41 -7.66 -15.50
CA SER A 272 6.88 -7.48 -16.88
C SER A 272 7.36 -6.05 -17.15
N ILE A 273 6.61 -5.03 -16.72
CA ILE A 273 6.97 -3.61 -16.87
C ILE A 273 8.24 -3.29 -16.06
N GLN A 274 8.28 -3.64 -14.78
CA GLN A 274 9.38 -3.36 -13.87
C GLN A 274 10.70 -4.02 -14.35
N SER A 275 10.63 -5.22 -14.93
CA SER A 275 11.81 -5.91 -15.49
C SER A 275 12.45 -5.17 -16.67
N ARG A 276 11.70 -4.30 -17.35
CA ARG A 276 12.18 -3.48 -18.47
C ARG A 276 12.68 -2.11 -18.00
N VAL A 277 12.09 -1.56 -16.94
CA VAL A 277 12.47 -0.25 -16.36
C VAL A 277 13.73 -0.33 -15.49
N SER A 278 14.04 -1.52 -14.96
CA SER A 278 15.20 -1.76 -14.08
C SER A 278 16.47 -2.24 -14.80
N ARG A 279 16.44 -2.36 -16.14
CA ARG A 279 17.62 -2.53 -17.00
C ARG A 279 18.15 -1.16 -17.40
#